data_AF-A0AAU7NJW1-F1
#
_entry.id   AF-A0AAU7NJW1-F1
#
_cell.length_a   1.000
_cell.length_b   1.000
_cell.length_c   1.000
_cell.angle_alpha   90.00
_cell.angle_beta   90.00
_cell.angle_gamma   90.00
#
_symmetry.space_group_name_H-M   'P 1'
#
loop_
_entity.id
_entity.type
_entity.pdbx_description
1 polymer ?
#
loop_
_entity_poly.entity_id
_entity_poly.type
_entity_poly.pdbx_seq_one_letter_code
_entity_poly.pdbx_strand_id
1 'polypeptide(L)'
;MDTNVSFKVRLYQKRNGELILLFSLMLKNARQEKKLTQIDLIRKIHDELGVDISTSMLSRYEDETAEMPRRISIKAIFALAVYLDLDLNKIAKDEIKAIKK
;
A
#
# COMPACT_ATOMS: atom_id res chain seq x y z
N MET A 1 16.03 16.17 7.13
CA MET A 1 15.34 16.82 6.01
C MET A 1 14.23 15.87 5.57
N ASP A 2 12.99 16.13 5.98
CA ASP A 2 11.84 15.31 5.59
C ASP A 2 11.28 15.83 4.27
N THR A 3 11.53 15.09 3.19
CA THR A 3 10.98 15.39 1.87
C THR A 3 9.49 15.01 1.85
N ASN A 4 8.63 15.99 2.09
CA ASN A 4 7.19 15.87 1.87
C ASN A 4 6.92 15.79 0.37
N VAL A 5 6.54 14.61 -0.13
CA VAL A 5 6.07 14.45 -1.51
C VAL A 5 4.55 14.30 -1.48
N SER A 6 3.84 15.27 -2.06
CA SER A 6 2.40 15.23 -2.26
C SER A 6 2.11 14.68 -3.66
N PHE A 7 1.72 13.41 -3.74
CA PHE A 7 1.25 12.80 -4.99
C PHE A 7 -0.27 12.96 -5.09
N LYS A 8 -0.73 13.81 -6.02
CA LYS A 8 -2.14 13.94 -6.41
C LYS A 8 -2.37 13.24 -7.76
N VAL A 9 -2.30 11.92 -7.76
CA VAL A 9 -2.82 11.10 -8.87
C VAL A 9 -3.50 9.89 -8.22
N ARG A 10 -4.84 9.89 -8.20
CA ARG A 10 -5.65 8.76 -7.68
C ARG A 10 -6.05 7.87 -8.85
N LEU A 11 -5.62 6.62 -8.83
CA LEU A 11 -5.83 5.67 -9.91
C LEU A 11 -6.57 4.46 -9.39
N TYR A 12 -7.55 4.03 -10.16
CA TYR A 12 -8.63 3.22 -9.66
C TYR A 12 -8.93 2.09 -10.66
N GLN A 13 -9.11 0.87 -10.18
CA GLN A 13 -9.57 -0.27 -10.96
C GLN A 13 -11.09 -0.43 -10.76
N LYS A 14 -11.85 -0.47 -11.86
CA LYS A 14 -13.32 -0.59 -11.79
C LYS A 14 -13.73 -2.04 -11.49
N ARG A 15 -14.23 -2.30 -10.28
CA ARG A 15 -14.84 -3.59 -9.88
C ARG A 15 -16.23 -3.29 -9.35
N ASN A 16 -17.27 -3.92 -9.93
CA ASN A 16 -18.68 -3.68 -9.57
C ASN A 16 -19.16 -2.21 -9.63
N GLY A 17 -18.47 -1.35 -10.38
CA GLY A 17 -18.78 0.08 -10.46
C GLY A 17 -17.96 0.98 -9.54
N GLU A 18 -17.16 0.41 -8.63
CA GLU A 18 -16.31 1.14 -7.70
C GLU A 18 -14.88 1.25 -8.18
N LEU A 19 -14.26 2.38 -7.84
CA LEU A 19 -12.92 2.80 -8.20
C LEU A 19 -11.95 2.31 -7.10
N ILE A 20 -11.14 1.28 -7.36
CA ILE A 20 -10.25 0.62 -6.38
C ILE A 20 -8.78 1.02 -6.53
N LEU A 21 -8.11 1.47 -5.48
CA LEU A 21 -6.67 1.72 -5.53
C LEU A 21 -5.87 0.42 -5.71
N LEU A 22 -5.13 0.29 -6.82
CA LEU A 22 -4.42 -0.95 -7.17
C LEU A 22 -3.37 -1.32 -6.12
N PHE A 23 -2.64 -0.33 -5.60
CA PHE A 23 -1.69 -0.53 -4.50
C PHE A 23 -2.34 -1.14 -3.25
N SER A 24 -3.50 -0.65 -2.80
CA SER A 24 -4.18 -1.15 -1.60
C SER A 24 -4.58 -2.62 -1.74
N LEU A 25 -5.12 -2.96 -2.92
CA LEU A 25 -5.50 -4.33 -3.24
C LEU A 25 -4.29 -5.26 -3.27
N MET A 26 -3.20 -4.86 -3.94
CA MET A 26 -1.98 -5.67 -4.02
C MET A 26 -1.32 -5.85 -2.65
N LEU A 27 -1.31 -4.82 -1.82
CA LEU A 27 -0.80 -4.87 -0.45
C LEU A 27 -1.55 -5.92 0.38
N LYS A 28 -2.89 -5.81 0.39
CA LYS A 28 -3.78 -6.72 1.12
C LYS A 28 -3.65 -8.17 0.64
N ASN A 29 -3.61 -8.38 -0.67
CA ASN A 29 -3.46 -9.72 -1.24
C ASN A 29 -2.11 -10.33 -0.87
N ALA A 30 -1.00 -9.59 -1.00
CA ALA A 30 0.32 -10.10 -0.65
C ALA A 30 0.42 -10.47 0.84
N ARG A 31 -0.18 -9.67 1.73
CA ARG A 31 -0.30 -10.03 3.16
C ARG A 31 -1.09 -11.33 3.35
N GLN A 32 -2.22 -11.47 2.67
CA GLN A 32 -3.08 -12.66 2.77
C GLN A 32 -2.41 -13.92 2.20
N GLU A 33 -1.64 -13.79 1.12
CA GLU A 33 -0.84 -14.88 0.54
C GLU A 33 0.23 -15.37 1.52
N LYS A 34 0.84 -14.46 2.29
CA LYS A 34 1.74 -14.80 3.42
C LYS A 34 1.00 -15.27 4.68
N LYS A 35 -0.35 -15.34 4.66
CA LYS A 35 -1.23 -15.76 5.77
C LYS A 35 -1.05 -14.94 7.05
N LEU A 36 -0.74 -13.65 6.91
CA LEU A 36 -0.51 -12.77 8.05
C LEU A 36 -1.77 -11.98 8.39
N THR A 37 -2.07 -11.80 9.67
CA THR A 37 -2.97 -10.73 10.09
C THR A 37 -2.27 -9.37 9.94
N GLN A 38 -3.02 -8.27 10.00
CA GLN A 38 -2.42 -6.93 10.01
C GLN A 38 -1.47 -6.74 11.19
N ILE A 39 -1.82 -7.28 12.37
CA ILE A 39 -1.00 -7.21 13.58
C ILE A 39 0.30 -8.00 13.39
N ASP A 40 0.23 -9.20 12.81
CA ASP A 40 1.42 -10.02 12.57
C ASP A 40 2.38 -9.35 11.60
N LEU A 41 1.85 -8.77 10.51
CA LEU A 41 2.65 -8.03 9.54
C LEU A 41 3.37 -6.85 10.20
N ILE A 42 2.65 -6.05 10.98
CA ILE A 42 3.21 -4.89 11.69
C ILE A 42 4.33 -5.32 12.64
N ARG A 43 4.09 -6.36 13.44
CA ARG A 43 5.09 -6.87 14.38
C ARG A 43 6.35 -7.34 13.65
N LYS A 44 6.18 -8.12 12.59
CA LYS A 44 7.30 -8.63 11.79
C LYS A 44 8.10 -7.51 11.13
N ILE A 45 7.44 -6.48 10.61
CA ILE A 45 8.13 -5.30 10.06
C ILE A 45 8.88 -4.53 11.16
N HIS A 46 8.31 -4.40 12.35
CA HIS A 46 9.02 -3.79 13.48
C HIS A 46 10.25 -4.62 13.87
N ASP A 47 10.08 -5.92 14.08
CA ASP A 47 11.11 -6.83 14.54
C ASP A 47 12.26 -6.98 13.52
N GLU A 48 11.95 -7.05 12.23
CA GLU A 48 12.94 -7.31 11.17
C GLU A 48 13.52 -6.03 10.56
N LEU A 49 12.76 -4.93 10.50
CA LEU A 49 13.15 -3.70 9.78
C LEU A 49 13.21 -2.45 10.67
N GLY A 50 12.82 -2.53 11.94
CA GLY A 50 12.81 -1.38 12.86
C GLY A 50 11.88 -0.24 12.41
N VAL A 51 10.79 -0.58 11.71
CA VAL A 51 9.82 0.40 11.20
C VAL A 51 8.49 0.26 11.92
N ASP A 52 8.08 1.32 12.61
CA ASP A 52 6.80 1.38 13.26
C ASP A 52 5.68 1.71 12.28
N ILE A 53 4.69 0.81 12.19
CA ILE A 53 3.48 0.99 11.41
C ILE A 53 2.31 0.75 12.37
N SER A 54 1.42 1.73 12.55
CA SER A 54 0.24 1.51 13.39
C SER A 54 -0.79 0.65 12.67
N THR A 55 -1.62 -0.08 13.44
CA THR A 55 -2.74 -0.85 12.88
C THR A 55 -3.70 0.04 12.08
N SER A 56 -3.96 1.26 12.55
CA SER A 56 -4.77 2.25 11.83
C SER A 56 -4.11 2.75 10.55
N MET A 57 -2.78 2.79 10.48
CA MET A 57 -2.05 3.13 9.26
C MET A 57 -2.18 2.01 8.24
N LEU A 58 -1.87 0.76 8.63
CA LEU A 58 -1.98 -0.38 7.73
C LEU A 58 -3.41 -0.62 7.25
N SER A 59 -4.39 -0.51 8.15
CA SER A 59 -5.82 -0.65 7.81
C SER A 59 -6.24 0.34 6.72
N ARG A 60 -5.81 1.61 6.81
CA ARG A 60 -6.06 2.61 5.75
C ARG A 60 -5.33 2.31 4.45
N TYR A 61 -4.14 1.71 4.50
CA TYR A 61 -3.39 1.35 3.29
C TYR A 61 -4.01 0.14 2.58
N GLU A 62 -4.69 -0.74 3.31
CA GLU A 62 -5.41 -1.89 2.73
C GLU A 62 -6.88 -1.59 2.41
N ASP A 63 -7.37 -0.40 2.79
CA ASP A 63 -8.72 0.03 2.46
C ASP A 63 -8.77 0.49 1.00
N GLU A 64 -9.41 -0.34 0.18
CA GLU A 64 -9.61 -0.14 -1.25
C GLU A 64 -10.65 0.95 -1.55
N THR A 65 -11.49 1.28 -0.56
CA THR A 65 -12.60 2.24 -0.66
C THR A 65 -12.27 3.60 -0.04
N ALA A 66 -11.27 3.63 0.86
CA ALA A 66 -10.85 4.87 1.49
C ALA A 66 -10.20 5.82 0.49
N GLU A 67 -10.45 7.11 0.69
CA GLU A 67 -9.62 8.12 0.07
C GLU A 67 -8.18 7.97 0.54
N MET A 68 -7.24 7.92 -0.42
CA MET A 68 -5.83 7.89 -0.08
C MET A 68 -5.47 9.07 0.84
N PRO A 69 -4.83 8.79 1.99
CA PRO A 69 -4.51 9.83 2.95
C PRO A 69 -3.57 10.86 2.32
N ARG A 70 -3.80 12.15 2.64
CA ARG A 70 -2.99 13.26 2.13
C ARG A 70 -1.50 13.14 2.48
N ARG A 71 -1.18 12.37 3.53
CA ARG A 71 0.17 12.09 3.99
C ARG A 71 0.31 10.58 4.13
N ILE A 72 1.24 10.03 3.37
CA ILE A 72 1.60 8.62 3.42
C ILE A 72 3.05 8.55 3.86
N SER A 73 3.37 7.65 4.79
CA SER A 73 4.75 7.43 5.19
C SER A 73 5.45 6.63 4.10
N ILE A 74 6.35 7.29 3.36
CA ILE A 74 7.18 6.63 2.35
C ILE A 74 8.01 5.50 2.99
N LYS A 75 8.52 5.72 4.21
CA LYS A 75 9.24 4.70 4.99
C LYS A 75 8.37 3.47 5.23
N ALA A 76 7.10 3.66 5.61
CA ALA A 76 6.17 2.55 5.81
C ALA A 76 5.86 1.81 4.50
N ILE A 77 5.65 2.53 3.39
CA ILE A 77 5.43 1.92 2.07
C ILE A 77 6.61 1.03 1.69
N PHE A 78 7.84 1.51 1.81
CA PHE A 78 9.02 0.72 1.47
C PHE A 78 9.20 -0.48 2.40
N ALA A 79 8.96 -0.33 3.69
CA ALA A 79 9.02 -1.45 4.63
C ALA A 79 7.98 -2.54 4.27
N LEU A 80 6.75 -2.14 3.96
CA LEU A 80 5.70 -3.06 3.50
C LEU A 80 6.09 -3.74 2.18
N ALA A 81 6.61 -2.98 1.22
CA ALA A 81 7.00 -3.51 -0.07
C ALA A 81 8.15 -4.51 0.02
N VAL A 82 9.17 -4.22 0.84
CA VAL A 82 10.28 -5.13 1.11
C VAL A 82 9.77 -6.39 1.79
N TYR A 83 8.96 -6.26 2.85
CA TYR A 83 8.47 -7.42 3.60
C TYR A 83 7.57 -8.35 2.78
N LEU A 84 6.71 -7.76 1.94
CA LEU A 84 5.71 -8.46 1.15
C LEU A 84 6.18 -8.81 -0.26
N ASP A 85 7.45 -8.56 -0.60
CA ASP A 85 8.03 -8.80 -1.93
C ASP A 85 7.25 -8.10 -3.06
N LEU A 86 6.81 -6.85 -2.81
CA LEU A 86 6.06 -6.06 -3.79
C LEU A 86 7.01 -5.27 -4.71
N ASP A 87 6.92 -5.51 -6.01
CA ASP A 87 7.60 -4.69 -7.02
C ASP A 87 6.82 -3.39 -7.28
N LEU A 88 7.17 -2.33 -6.54
CA LEU A 88 6.55 -1.01 -6.68
C LEU A 88 6.68 -0.44 -8.11
N ASN A 89 7.74 -0.78 -8.86
CA ASN A 89 7.89 -0.31 -10.24
C ASN A 89 6.89 -1.00 -11.17
N LYS A 90 6.64 -2.31 -10.96
CA LYS A 90 5.60 -3.03 -11.69
C LYS A 90 4.22 -2.47 -11.35
N ILE A 91 3.92 -2.25 -10.08
CA ILE A 91 2.64 -1.65 -9.63
C ILE A 91 2.45 -0.29 -10.30
N ALA A 92 3.45 0.59 -10.24
CA ALA A 92 3.37 1.91 -10.89
C ALA A 92 3.16 1.82 -12.40
N LYS A 93 3.84 0.90 -13.10
CA LYS A 93 3.64 0.68 -14.54
C LYS A 93 2.22 0.21 -14.86
N ASP A 94 1.67 -0.70 -14.05
CA ASP A 94 0.32 -1.22 -14.25
C ASP A 94 -0.74 -0.17 -13.93
N GLU A 95 -0.51 0.65 -12.91
CA GLU A 95 -1.32 1.85 -12.65
C GLU A 95 -1.28 2.83 -13.82
N ILE A 96 -0.10 3.15 -14.37
CA ILE A 96 0.04 4.03 -15.55
C ILE A 96 -0.67 3.46 -16.78
N LYS A 97 -0.62 2.14 -17.00
CA LYS A 97 -1.35 1.50 -18.10
C LYS A 97 -2.86 1.59 -17.91
N ALA A 98 -3.34 1.47 -16.67
CA ALA A 98 -4.76 1.59 -16.35
C ALA A 98 -5.29 3.02 -16.61
N ILE A 99 -4.46 4.05 -16.52
CA ILE A 99 -4.82 5.44 -16.89
C ILE A 99 -5.12 5.59 -18.39
N LYS A 100 -4.36 4.88 -19.23
CA LYS A 100 -4.40 5.06 -20.68
C LYS A 100 -5.61 4.38 -21.35
N LYS A 101 -6.40 3.62 -20.60
CA LYS A 101 -7.62 2.95 -21.06
C LYS A 101 -8.85 3.72 -20.60
#